data_AF-A0A534M4Q7-F1
#
_entry.id   AF-A0A534M4Q7-F1
#
_cell.length_a   1.000
_cell.length_b   1.000
_cell.length_c   1.000
_cell.angle_alpha   90.00
_cell.angle_beta   90.00
_cell.angle_gamma   90.00
#
_symmetry.space_group_name_H-M   'P 1'
#
loop_
_entity.id
_entity.type
_entity.pdbx_description
1 polymer ?
#
loop_
_entity_poly.entity_id
_entity_poly.type
_entity_poly.pdbx_seq_one_letter_code
_entity_poly.pdbx_strand_id
1 'polypeptide(L)'
;MATRSRHVWGVLAAIAIELVVALAAGMTGPLPSGVDGPRVRGAAPAGLYFDYLVTIVMENKDLCDVLTYCGGFSPYLTNLADTWSIADEDRYCNVNPSLPNYLCLTGGSDFGCAGYSGDPNSNACTGAAWNAPNIVDRLESGGVTWKAYMEDMPGSCYARDSGEYAVRHNPFVYYNDIATNASRCARVVPSGNAASALLNDLG
;
A
#
# COMPACT_ATOMS: atom_id res chain seq x y z
N MET A 1 -56.04 -39.76 -0.78
CA MET A 1 -54.74 -40.46 -0.87
C MET A 1 -53.68 -39.50 -0.35
N ALA A 2 -53.07 -39.62 0.84
CA ALA A 2 -52.65 -40.82 1.60
C ALA A 2 -51.76 -41.74 0.74
N THR A 3 -50.55 -42.19 1.11
CA THR A 3 -49.74 -42.06 2.36
C THR A 3 -48.26 -42.42 2.00
N ARG A 4 -47.19 -42.30 2.81
CA ARG A 4 -46.95 -42.04 4.26
C ARG A 4 -45.54 -41.44 4.45
N SER A 5 -45.22 -40.87 5.62
CA SER A 5 -43.84 -40.66 6.08
C SER A 5 -43.15 -41.98 6.49
N ARG A 6 -41.81 -41.96 6.60
CA ARG A 6 -41.04 -42.95 7.38
C ARG A 6 -40.27 -42.23 8.49
N HIS A 7 -40.51 -42.66 9.73
CA HIS A 7 -39.98 -42.08 10.96
C HIS A 7 -39.17 -43.12 11.74
N VAL A 8 -37.91 -42.77 12.10
CA VAL A 8 -37.20 -43.16 13.36
C VAL A 8 -36.93 -44.69 13.42
N TRP A 9 -36.05 -45.33 14.21
CA TRP A 9 -35.30 -45.15 15.47
C TRP A 9 -33.93 -45.85 15.30
N GLY A 10 -32.84 -45.64 16.04
CA GLY A 10 -32.46 -44.92 17.27
C GLY A 10 -30.92 -45.04 17.36
N VAL A 11 -30.20 -44.99 18.50
CA VAL A 11 -30.53 -44.85 19.93
C VAL A 11 -29.41 -44.01 20.59
N LEU A 12 -29.74 -43.39 21.72
CA LEU A 12 -28.87 -42.56 22.55
C LEU A 12 -27.59 -43.27 23.04
N ALA A 13 -26.51 -42.50 23.15
CA ALA A 13 -25.47 -42.66 24.18
C ALA A 13 -25.11 -41.27 24.72
N ALA A 14 -24.93 -41.14 26.03
CA ALA A 14 -24.96 -39.85 26.71
C ALA A 14 -23.83 -39.69 27.74
N ILE A 15 -23.49 -38.42 28.02
CA ILE A 15 -22.80 -37.90 29.22
C ILE A 15 -21.32 -38.28 29.39
N ALA A 16 -20.47 -37.26 29.30
CA ALA A 16 -19.56 -36.89 30.38
C ALA A 16 -19.33 -35.37 30.35
N ILE A 17 -19.90 -34.64 31.31
CA ILE A 17 -19.56 -33.25 31.60
C ILE A 17 -18.65 -33.30 32.83
N GLU A 18 -17.40 -32.88 32.71
CA GLU A 18 -16.55 -32.64 33.87
C GLU A 18 -16.47 -31.14 34.14
N LEU A 19 -17.12 -30.73 35.22
CA LEU A 19 -17.13 -29.37 35.76
C LEU A 19 -16.10 -29.29 36.89
N VAL A 20 -14.89 -28.82 36.59
CA VAL A 20 -13.86 -28.60 37.63
C VAL A 20 -14.14 -27.29 38.36
N VAL A 21 -14.82 -27.40 39.51
CA VAL A 21 -14.97 -26.28 40.45
C VAL A 21 -13.78 -26.27 41.42
N ALA A 22 -12.84 -25.36 41.20
CA ALA A 22 -11.80 -25.04 42.16
C ALA A 22 -12.16 -23.75 42.90
N LEU A 23 -12.58 -23.85 44.16
CA LEU A 23 -12.69 -22.68 45.05
C LEU A 23 -11.28 -22.23 45.46
N ALA A 24 -10.87 -21.04 45.03
CA ALA A 24 -9.78 -20.30 45.64
C ALA A 24 -10.37 -19.05 46.34
N ALA A 25 -10.16 -18.95 47.66
CA ALA A 25 -10.63 -17.81 48.44
C ALA A 25 -9.85 -16.53 48.09
N GLY A 26 -10.49 -15.37 48.32
CA GLY A 26 -10.10 -14.12 47.66
C GLY A 26 -8.75 -13.53 48.07
N MET A 27 -8.13 -12.85 47.10
CA MET A 27 -7.27 -11.69 47.34
C MET A 27 -7.70 -10.56 46.40
N THR A 28 -8.31 -9.51 46.95
CA THR A 28 -8.66 -8.29 46.21
C THR A 28 -7.41 -7.41 46.05
N GLY A 29 -6.62 -7.70 45.02
CA GLY A 29 -5.56 -6.79 44.53
C GLY A 29 -6.05 -6.02 43.30
N PRO A 30 -5.64 -4.76 43.09
CA PRO A 30 -5.94 -4.04 41.87
C PRO A 30 -5.25 -4.73 40.68
N LEU A 31 -6.02 -5.04 39.63
CA LEU A 31 -5.48 -5.52 38.37
C LEU A 31 -4.52 -4.45 37.81
N PRO A 32 -3.28 -4.79 37.43
CA PRO A 32 -2.45 -3.86 36.70
C PRO A 32 -3.11 -3.59 35.35
N SER A 33 -3.51 -2.35 35.11
CA SER A 33 -4.03 -1.85 33.83
C SER A 33 -2.89 -1.71 32.81
N GLY A 34 -2.26 -2.84 32.50
CA GLY A 34 -1.36 -3.00 31.37
C GLY A 34 -2.18 -2.99 30.09
N VAL A 35 -2.41 -1.80 29.55
CA VAL A 35 -2.79 -1.67 28.14
C VAL A 35 -1.55 -2.10 27.33
N ASP A 36 -1.51 -3.36 26.90
CA ASP A 36 -0.57 -3.81 25.85
C ASP A 36 -1.02 -3.11 24.55
N GLY A 37 -0.67 -1.83 24.45
CA GLY A 37 -0.68 -1.12 23.18
C GLY A 37 0.25 -1.84 22.20
N PRO A 38 0.07 -1.66 20.87
CA PRO A 38 0.92 -2.32 19.89
C PRO A 38 2.38 -2.07 20.23
N ARG A 39 3.12 -3.12 20.60
CA ARG A 39 4.55 -3.01 20.83
C ARG A 39 5.18 -2.63 19.50
N VAL A 40 5.56 -1.36 19.39
CA VAL A 40 6.44 -0.88 18.33
C VAL A 40 7.71 -1.72 18.47
N ARG A 41 7.83 -2.74 17.62
CA ARG A 41 9.08 -3.50 17.50
C ARG A 41 10.14 -2.47 17.12
N GLY A 42 11.26 -2.47 17.84
CA GLY A 42 12.37 -1.58 17.51
C GLY A 42 12.73 -1.71 16.03
N ALA A 43 13.11 -0.60 15.41
CA ALA A 43 13.45 -0.57 13.99
C ALA A 43 14.40 -1.72 13.65
N ALA A 44 14.11 -2.44 12.57
CA ALA A 44 14.98 -3.50 12.10
C ALA A 44 16.37 -2.89 11.79
N PRO A 45 17.48 -3.59 12.09
CA PRO A 45 18.78 -3.23 11.56
C PRO A 45 18.70 -3.05 10.04
N ALA A 46 19.36 -2.01 9.52
CA ALA A 46 19.55 -1.86 8.09
C ALA A 46 20.21 -3.13 7.53
N GLY A 47 19.72 -3.64 6.39
CA GLY A 47 20.30 -4.80 5.72
C GLY A 47 19.99 -6.18 6.32
N LEU A 48 18.94 -6.36 7.16
CA LEU A 48 18.58 -7.71 7.62
C LEU A 48 18.19 -8.69 6.50
N TYR A 49 17.62 -8.18 5.39
CA TYR A 49 17.18 -8.99 4.25
C TYR A 49 17.41 -8.30 2.89
N PHE A 50 17.37 -6.97 2.86
CA PHE A 50 17.66 -6.13 1.68
C PHE A 50 18.13 -4.75 2.15
N ASP A 51 18.95 -4.08 1.33
CA ASP A 51 19.37 -2.70 1.55
C ASP A 51 18.39 -1.69 0.94
N TYR A 52 17.72 -2.07 -0.16
CA TYR A 52 16.77 -1.24 -0.89
C TYR A 52 15.47 -2.00 -1.18
N LEU A 53 14.35 -1.30 -1.09
CA LEU A 53 13.07 -1.69 -1.69
C LEU A 53 12.78 -0.72 -2.84
N VAL A 54 12.78 -1.23 -4.07
CA VAL A 54 12.51 -0.45 -5.28
C VAL A 54 11.13 -0.84 -5.82
N THR A 55 10.20 0.12 -5.86
CA THR A 55 8.89 -0.06 -6.46
C THR A 55 8.86 0.70 -7.79
N ILE A 56 8.65 -0.02 -8.89
CA ILE A 56 8.48 0.55 -10.23
C ILE A 56 6.99 0.47 -10.58
N VAL A 57 6.34 1.61 -10.79
CA VAL A 57 4.93 1.68 -11.17
C VAL A 57 4.84 1.85 -12.68
N MET A 58 4.18 0.90 -13.35
CA MET A 58 3.93 0.92 -14.79
C MET A 58 2.46 1.30 -15.04
N GLU A 59 2.21 2.16 -16.03
CA GLU A 59 0.90 2.78 -16.24
C GLU A 59 0.00 1.98 -17.22
N ASN A 60 -1.28 1.79 -16.85
CA ASN A 60 -2.40 1.35 -17.69
C ASN A 60 -2.18 0.07 -18.54
N LYS A 61 -1.86 -1.05 -17.89
CA LYS A 61 -1.85 -2.40 -18.48
C LYS A 61 -2.54 -3.40 -17.56
N ASP A 62 -3.55 -4.11 -18.09
CA ASP A 62 -4.08 -5.29 -17.41
C ASP A 62 -3.05 -6.42 -17.47
N LEU A 63 -3.15 -7.41 -16.56
CA LEU A 63 -2.14 -8.46 -16.44
C LEU A 63 -1.88 -9.21 -17.77
N CYS A 64 -2.95 -9.50 -18.53
CA CYS A 64 -2.83 -10.17 -19.82
C CYS A 64 -2.47 -9.25 -21.01
N ASP A 65 -2.38 -7.92 -20.82
CA ASP A 65 -1.67 -7.06 -21.77
C ASP A 65 -0.14 -7.22 -21.64
N VAL A 66 0.34 -7.68 -20.49
CA VAL A 66 1.78 -7.81 -20.18
C VAL A 66 2.29 -9.23 -20.49
N LEU A 67 1.62 -10.25 -19.94
CA LEU A 67 2.11 -11.63 -19.95
C LEU A 67 1.97 -12.29 -21.32
N THR A 68 3.08 -12.83 -21.85
CA THR A 68 3.12 -13.42 -23.21
C THR A 68 2.23 -14.66 -23.39
N TYR A 69 1.85 -15.34 -22.32
CA TYR A 69 1.03 -16.54 -22.38
C TYR A 69 -0.49 -16.31 -22.34
N CYS A 70 -0.97 -15.07 -22.13
CA CYS A 70 -2.41 -14.76 -22.19
C CYS A 70 -2.81 -13.54 -23.04
N GLY A 71 -1.88 -12.96 -23.81
CA GLY A 71 -2.21 -11.95 -24.83
C GLY A 71 -1.14 -10.86 -25.02
N GLY A 72 -0.26 -10.69 -24.04
CA GLY A 72 0.73 -9.64 -24.02
C GLY A 72 1.97 -9.90 -24.88
N PHE A 73 2.82 -8.89 -24.99
CA PHE A 73 4.09 -8.97 -25.71
C PHE A 73 5.25 -8.35 -24.93
N SER A 74 5.32 -8.62 -23.62
CA SER A 74 6.47 -8.24 -22.78
C SER A 74 7.25 -9.47 -22.29
N PRO A 75 8.18 -10.03 -23.10
CA PRO A 75 8.98 -11.19 -22.70
C PRO A 75 9.82 -10.93 -21.44
N TYR A 76 10.30 -9.71 -21.25
CA TYR A 76 11.12 -9.34 -20.08
C TYR A 76 10.30 -9.36 -18.78
N LEU A 77 9.13 -8.70 -18.76
CA LEU A 77 8.27 -8.71 -17.56
C LEU A 77 7.68 -10.10 -17.28
N THR A 78 7.36 -10.86 -18.34
CA THR A 78 6.94 -12.27 -18.17
C THR A 78 8.05 -13.11 -17.56
N ASN A 79 9.30 -12.98 -18.03
CA ASN A 79 10.43 -13.70 -17.46
C ASN A 79 10.70 -13.33 -15.99
N LEU A 80 10.51 -12.06 -15.59
CA LEU A 80 10.59 -11.67 -14.18
C LEU A 80 9.51 -12.35 -13.33
N ALA A 81 8.26 -12.39 -13.82
CA ALA A 81 7.17 -13.06 -13.12
C ALA A 81 7.41 -14.59 -13.00
N ASP A 82 7.87 -15.24 -14.07
CA ASP A 82 8.16 -16.68 -14.11
C ASP A 82 9.39 -17.06 -13.24
N THR A 83 10.36 -16.16 -13.07
CA THR A 83 11.59 -16.41 -12.30
C THR A 83 11.39 -16.20 -10.80
N TRP A 84 10.51 -15.28 -10.40
CA TRP A 84 10.34 -14.86 -9.02
C TRP A 84 8.94 -15.17 -8.49
N SER A 85 8.03 -14.20 -8.54
CA SER A 85 6.64 -14.37 -8.12
C SER A 85 5.76 -13.29 -8.74
N ILE A 86 4.51 -13.65 -8.99
CA ILE A 86 3.42 -12.72 -9.25
C ILE A 86 2.57 -12.54 -7.99
N ALA A 87 1.99 -11.36 -7.80
CA ALA A 87 0.86 -11.15 -6.92
C ALA A 87 -0.37 -10.86 -7.79
N ASP A 88 -1.34 -11.77 -7.79
CA ASP A 88 -2.54 -11.78 -8.63
C ASP A 88 -3.84 -11.56 -7.82
N GLU A 89 -3.78 -11.68 -6.50
CA GLU A 89 -4.85 -11.25 -5.57
C GLU A 89 -4.54 -9.86 -4.98
N ASP A 90 -4.66 -8.82 -5.78
CA ASP A 90 -4.42 -7.44 -5.35
C ASP A 90 -5.69 -6.73 -4.82
N ARG A 91 -5.47 -5.67 -4.03
CA ARG A 91 -6.56 -4.87 -3.45
C ARG A 91 -6.16 -3.41 -3.34
N TYR A 92 -6.66 -2.63 -4.30
CA TYR A 92 -6.40 -1.20 -4.47
C TYR A 92 -7.74 -0.46 -4.67
N CYS A 93 -7.71 0.87 -4.73
CA CYS A 93 -8.95 1.66 -4.84
C CYS A 93 -9.69 1.43 -6.18
N ASN A 94 -8.97 1.02 -7.24
CA ASN A 94 -9.49 0.65 -8.56
C ASN A 94 -10.51 1.65 -9.13
N VAL A 95 -10.17 2.94 -9.04
CA VAL A 95 -10.99 4.06 -9.49
C VAL A 95 -10.31 4.76 -10.67
N ASN A 96 -11.10 5.30 -11.58
CA ASN A 96 -10.60 6.05 -12.74
C ASN A 96 -10.79 7.56 -12.51
N PRO A 97 -9.91 8.44 -13.04
CA PRO A 97 -8.65 8.16 -13.76
C PRO A 97 -7.51 7.77 -12.80
N SER A 98 -6.25 7.74 -13.26
CA SER A 98 -5.12 7.16 -12.49
C SER A 98 -4.75 7.87 -11.18
N LEU A 99 -4.91 9.21 -11.08
CA LEU A 99 -4.57 10.01 -9.89
C LEU A 99 -5.02 9.38 -8.54
N PRO A 100 -6.32 9.09 -8.32
CA PRO A 100 -6.76 8.47 -7.07
C PRO A 100 -6.13 7.10 -6.76
N ASN A 101 -5.64 6.33 -7.74
CA ASN A 101 -4.90 5.08 -7.46
C ASN A 101 -3.48 5.38 -6.95
N TYR A 102 -2.80 6.40 -7.48
CA TYR A 102 -1.52 6.86 -6.95
C TYR A 102 -1.66 7.40 -5.51
N LEU A 103 -2.73 8.15 -5.22
CA LEU A 103 -3.06 8.57 -3.85
C LEU A 103 -3.38 7.38 -2.94
N CYS A 104 -4.07 6.36 -3.45
CA CYS A 104 -4.36 5.12 -2.72
C CYS A 104 -3.08 4.36 -2.36
N LEU A 105 -2.12 4.28 -3.30
CA LEU A 105 -0.83 3.62 -3.10
C LEU A 105 0.03 4.29 -2.01
N THR A 106 0.01 5.62 -1.91
CA THR A 106 0.88 6.37 -0.97
C THR A 106 0.19 6.87 0.30
N GLY A 107 -1.12 7.05 0.28
CA GLY A 107 -1.93 7.56 1.40
C GLY A 107 -2.98 6.58 1.94
N GLY A 108 -3.16 5.42 1.31
CA GLY A 108 -4.14 4.39 1.72
C GLY A 108 -5.59 4.75 1.45
N SER A 109 -5.86 5.79 0.64
CA SER A 109 -7.20 6.28 0.29
C SER A 109 -7.18 6.99 -1.06
N ASP A 110 -8.29 6.96 -1.78
CA ASP A 110 -8.51 7.79 -2.97
C ASP A 110 -8.87 9.26 -2.62
N PHE A 111 -9.10 9.56 -1.33
CA PHE A 111 -9.58 10.84 -0.80
C PHE A 111 -10.87 11.36 -1.46
N GLY A 112 -11.66 10.48 -2.08
CA GLY A 112 -12.83 10.85 -2.88
C GLY A 112 -12.49 11.52 -4.23
N CYS A 113 -11.27 11.32 -4.76
CA CYS A 113 -10.85 11.84 -6.07
C CYS A 113 -11.28 10.98 -7.27
N ALA A 114 -12.20 10.03 -7.12
CA ALA A 114 -12.80 9.31 -8.25
C ALA A 114 -13.36 10.29 -9.30
N GLY A 115 -12.99 10.10 -10.56
CA GLY A 115 -13.32 11.02 -11.66
C GLY A 115 -12.44 12.27 -11.79
N TYR A 116 -11.39 12.43 -10.97
CA TYR A 116 -10.52 13.62 -10.97
C TYR A 116 -9.05 13.34 -11.31
N SER A 117 -8.42 14.26 -12.07
CA SER A 117 -7.02 14.16 -12.53
C SER A 117 -6.27 15.50 -12.57
N GLY A 118 -6.71 16.51 -11.82
CA GLY A 118 -6.09 17.84 -11.81
C GLY A 118 -4.97 18.02 -10.78
N ASP A 119 -4.42 19.24 -10.74
CA ASP A 119 -3.25 19.63 -9.93
C ASP A 119 -3.43 19.37 -8.41
N PRO A 120 -2.32 19.32 -7.65
CA PRO A 120 -2.34 19.35 -6.18
C PRO A 120 -3.14 20.51 -5.58
N ASN A 121 -3.88 20.21 -4.50
CA ASN A 121 -4.66 21.19 -3.69
C ASN A 121 -5.52 22.18 -4.49
N SER A 122 -6.10 21.69 -5.60
CA SER A 122 -6.89 22.48 -6.56
C SER A 122 -8.40 22.31 -6.39
N ASN A 123 -8.84 21.30 -5.65
CA ASN A 123 -10.25 21.06 -5.30
C ASN A 123 -10.38 20.45 -3.90
N ALA A 124 -11.60 20.08 -3.49
CA ALA A 124 -11.86 19.51 -2.17
C ALA A 124 -11.19 18.14 -1.93
N CYS A 125 -11.07 17.27 -2.95
CA CYS A 125 -10.49 15.93 -2.79
C CYS A 125 -8.96 15.99 -2.75
N THR A 126 -8.33 16.79 -3.62
CA THR A 126 -6.87 17.00 -3.59
C THR A 126 -6.47 17.87 -2.41
N GLY A 127 -7.36 18.72 -1.89
CA GLY A 127 -7.20 19.40 -0.60
C GLY A 127 -7.34 18.48 0.62
N ALA A 128 -8.11 17.38 0.51
CA ALA A 128 -8.14 16.34 1.55
C ALA A 128 -6.81 15.55 1.56
N ALA A 129 -6.32 15.14 0.39
CA ALA A 129 -4.99 14.54 0.25
C ALA A 129 -3.87 15.47 0.74
N TRP A 130 -3.94 16.77 0.42
CA TRP A 130 -2.97 17.78 0.84
C TRP A 130 -2.72 17.83 2.35
N ASN A 131 -3.73 17.53 3.16
CA ASN A 131 -3.65 17.57 4.61
C ASN A 131 -3.58 16.16 5.25
N ALA A 132 -3.40 15.10 4.45
CA ALA A 132 -3.35 13.72 4.91
C ALA A 132 -1.91 13.25 5.20
N PRO A 133 -1.73 12.33 6.17
CA PRO A 133 -0.47 11.61 6.32
C PRO A 133 -0.27 10.64 5.16
N ASN A 134 0.99 10.31 4.87
CA ASN A 134 1.36 9.43 3.77
C ASN A 134 2.46 8.44 4.16
N ILE A 135 2.83 7.54 3.23
CA ILE A 135 3.80 6.46 3.49
C ILE A 135 5.18 6.99 3.90
N VAL A 136 5.59 8.18 3.44
CA VAL A 136 6.87 8.80 3.81
C VAL A 136 6.95 9.04 5.31
N ASP A 137 5.87 9.44 5.97
CA ASP A 137 5.84 9.63 7.42
C ASP A 137 6.16 8.34 8.18
N ARG A 138 5.74 7.19 7.65
CA ARG A 138 6.02 5.87 8.22
C ARG A 138 7.45 5.42 7.94
N LEU A 139 7.98 5.71 6.75
CA LEU A 139 9.38 5.43 6.40
C LEU A 139 10.33 6.24 7.28
N GLU A 140 10.16 7.56 7.34
CA GLU A 140 11.05 8.46 8.09
C GLU A 140 10.97 8.21 9.61
N SER A 141 9.78 7.97 10.17
CA SER A 141 9.65 7.60 11.60
C SER A 141 10.21 6.21 11.92
N GLY A 142 10.30 5.32 10.93
CA GLY A 142 11.02 4.05 11.01
C GLY A 142 12.54 4.15 10.81
N GLY A 143 13.07 5.35 10.51
CA GLY A 143 14.49 5.56 10.17
C GLY A 143 14.87 5.12 8.75
N VAL A 144 13.90 4.85 7.88
CA VAL A 144 14.11 4.41 6.50
C VAL A 144 14.24 5.63 5.59
N THR A 145 15.31 5.68 4.80
CA THR A 145 15.50 6.71 3.77
C THR A 145 14.62 6.45 2.55
N TRP A 146 14.17 7.51 1.88
CA TRP A 146 13.36 7.42 0.68
C TRP A 146 13.84 8.39 -0.41
N LYS A 147 13.42 8.11 -1.65
CA LYS A 147 13.53 9.00 -2.81
C LYS A 147 12.48 8.57 -3.83
N ALA A 148 11.93 9.52 -4.57
CA ALA A 148 10.92 9.28 -5.60
C ALA A 148 11.43 9.83 -6.94
N TYR A 149 11.45 8.98 -7.97
CA TYR A 149 12.03 9.29 -9.28
C TYR A 149 10.90 9.40 -10.31
N MET A 150 10.78 10.57 -10.93
CA MET A 150 9.66 10.90 -11.81
C MET A 150 10.16 11.12 -13.23
N GLU A 151 9.61 10.36 -14.18
CA GLU A 151 9.92 10.49 -15.60
C GLU A 151 9.53 11.88 -16.12
N ASP A 152 10.41 12.46 -16.93
CA ASP A 152 10.31 13.80 -17.53
C ASP A 152 10.00 15.00 -16.61
N MET A 153 9.99 14.80 -15.28
CA MET A 153 9.68 15.87 -14.33
C MET A 153 10.72 17.02 -14.47
N PRO A 154 10.30 18.28 -14.71
CA PRO A 154 11.24 19.39 -14.99
C PRO A 154 12.17 19.76 -13.83
N GLY A 155 11.82 19.40 -12.59
CA GLY A 155 12.59 19.71 -11.39
C GLY A 155 11.86 19.23 -10.14
N SER A 156 12.53 19.27 -8.98
CA SER A 156 11.97 18.76 -7.72
C SER A 156 10.63 19.42 -7.38
N CYS A 157 9.66 18.58 -7.00
CA CYS A 157 8.26 18.93 -6.75
C CYS A 157 7.57 19.75 -7.85
N TYR A 158 7.88 19.52 -9.13
CA TYR A 158 7.12 20.17 -10.20
C TYR A 158 5.64 19.72 -10.13
N ALA A 159 4.75 20.66 -9.81
CA ALA A 159 3.39 20.39 -9.36
C ALA A 159 2.31 20.69 -10.42
N ARG A 160 2.66 20.56 -11.71
CA ARG A 160 1.79 20.75 -12.89
C ARG A 160 2.23 19.83 -14.03
N ASP A 161 1.37 19.57 -15.01
CA ASP A 161 1.77 18.87 -16.23
C ASP A 161 2.83 19.68 -17.02
N SER A 162 3.81 19.00 -17.64
CA SER A 162 4.85 19.64 -18.46
C SER A 162 5.51 18.65 -19.44
N GLY A 163 5.36 18.89 -20.75
CA GLY A 163 5.80 17.91 -21.76
C GLY A 163 5.09 16.57 -21.54
N GLU A 164 5.85 15.49 -21.43
CA GLU A 164 5.34 14.15 -21.12
C GLU A 164 5.12 13.91 -19.60
N TYR A 165 5.65 14.78 -18.72
CA TYR A 165 5.41 14.67 -17.29
C TYR A 165 3.95 15.03 -16.94
N ALA A 166 3.22 14.03 -16.46
CA ALA A 166 1.88 14.16 -15.92
C ALA A 166 1.92 14.22 -14.39
N VAL A 167 1.56 15.37 -13.79
CA VAL A 167 1.63 15.58 -12.32
C VAL A 167 0.81 14.55 -11.56
N ARG A 168 -0.32 14.12 -12.14
CA ARG A 168 -1.21 13.07 -11.61
C ARG A 168 -0.54 11.70 -11.34
N HIS A 169 0.62 11.42 -11.93
CA HIS A 169 1.39 10.19 -11.67
C HIS A 169 2.44 10.36 -10.56
N ASN A 170 2.61 11.59 -10.04
CA ASN A 170 3.47 11.91 -8.91
C ASN A 170 2.63 12.22 -7.65
N PRO A 171 2.23 11.23 -6.86
CA PRO A 171 1.41 11.46 -5.67
C PRO A 171 2.13 12.30 -4.59
N PHE A 172 3.46 12.33 -4.57
CA PHE A 172 4.22 12.99 -3.52
C PHE A 172 4.04 14.52 -3.51
N VAL A 173 3.75 15.13 -4.67
CA VAL A 173 3.41 16.57 -4.73
C VAL A 173 1.98 16.88 -4.33
N TYR A 174 1.15 15.89 -4.01
CA TYR A 174 -0.21 16.07 -3.48
C TYR A 174 -0.26 16.15 -1.95
N TYR A 175 0.86 16.01 -1.24
CA TYR A 175 0.93 16.14 0.23
C TYR A 175 1.69 17.42 0.63
N ASN A 176 1.10 18.25 1.49
CA ASN A 176 1.64 19.55 1.90
C ASN A 176 3.02 19.43 2.56
N ASP A 177 3.15 18.46 3.44
CA ASP A 177 4.33 18.14 4.25
C ASP A 177 5.52 17.62 3.43
N ILE A 178 5.31 17.27 2.16
CA ILE A 178 6.35 17.01 1.17
C ILE A 178 6.54 18.24 0.27
N ALA A 179 5.47 18.71 -0.37
CA ALA A 179 5.54 19.75 -1.40
C ALA A 179 6.02 21.11 -0.88
N THR A 180 5.80 21.44 0.40
CA THR A 180 6.26 22.71 1.02
C THR A 180 7.52 22.55 1.88
N ASN A 181 7.95 21.32 2.14
CA ASN A 181 9.15 21.02 2.93
C ASN A 181 10.36 20.85 2.01
N ALA A 182 11.27 21.82 1.98
CA ALA A 182 12.43 21.81 1.08
C ALA A 182 13.26 20.51 1.14
N SER A 183 13.44 19.91 2.32
CA SER A 183 14.24 18.70 2.51
C SER A 183 13.56 17.44 1.98
N ARG A 184 12.25 17.29 2.20
CA ARG A 184 11.44 16.21 1.61
C ARG A 184 11.24 16.42 0.12
N CYS A 185 11.01 17.66 -0.30
CA CYS A 185 10.85 18.01 -1.69
C CYS A 185 12.08 17.66 -2.55
N ALA A 186 13.29 17.88 -2.03
CA ALA A 186 14.54 17.47 -2.67
C ALA A 186 14.70 15.93 -2.82
N ARG A 187 13.81 15.11 -2.22
CA ARG A 187 13.73 13.66 -2.44
C ARG A 187 12.79 13.27 -3.58
N VAL A 188 11.94 14.18 -4.05
CA VAL A 188 11.15 14.01 -5.29
C VAL A 188 11.99 14.59 -6.43
N VAL A 189 12.54 13.73 -7.29
CA VAL A 189 13.56 14.11 -8.29
C VAL A 189 13.19 13.65 -9.69
N PRO A 190 13.66 14.33 -10.74
CA PRO A 190 13.60 13.80 -12.10
C PRO A 190 14.33 12.45 -12.16
N SER A 191 13.79 11.46 -12.87
CA SER A 191 14.44 10.16 -13.05
C SER A 191 15.74 10.24 -13.87
N GLY A 192 15.87 11.30 -14.69
CA GLY A 192 16.97 11.49 -15.63
C GLY A 192 16.87 10.54 -16.82
N ASN A 193 17.70 10.79 -17.85
CA ASN A 193 17.73 9.96 -19.05
C ASN A 193 17.91 8.48 -18.68
N ALA A 194 17.03 7.62 -19.18
CA ALA A 194 17.02 6.17 -18.90
C ALA A 194 17.11 5.81 -17.40
N ALA A 195 16.39 6.55 -16.54
CA ALA A 195 16.36 6.37 -15.09
C ALA A 195 17.74 6.46 -14.38
N SER A 196 18.70 7.14 -15.00
CA SER A 196 20.07 7.30 -14.49
C SER A 196 20.16 7.84 -13.06
N ALA A 197 19.20 8.65 -12.59
CA ALA A 197 19.19 9.12 -11.20
C ALA A 197 18.98 7.98 -10.20
N LEU A 198 18.09 7.02 -10.50
CA LEU A 198 17.89 5.82 -9.67
C LEU A 198 19.12 4.92 -9.71
N LEU A 199 19.66 4.65 -10.90
CA LEU A 199 20.83 3.78 -11.07
C LEU A 199 22.04 4.30 -10.30
N ASN A 200 22.31 5.62 -10.37
CA ASN A 200 23.41 6.24 -9.62
C ASN A 200 23.25 6.17 -8.09
N ASP A 201 22.03 6.10 -7.57
CA ASP A 201 21.76 6.00 -6.12
C ASP A 201 21.80 4.54 -5.60
N LEU A 202 21.73 3.54 -6.50
CA LEU A 202 21.81 2.10 -6.16
C LEU A 202 23.25 1.56 -6.16
N GLY A 203 24.15 2.16 -6.94
CA GLY A 203 25.59 1.80 -7.01
C GLY A 203 25.96 0.92 -8.20
#